data_AF-A0A7Y7IIE2-F1
#
_entry.id   AF-A0A7Y7IIE2-F1
#
_cell.length_a   1.000
_cell.length_b   1.000
_cell.length_c   1.000
_cell.angle_alpha   90.00
_cell.angle_beta   90.00
_cell.angle_gamma   90.00
#
_symmetry.space_group_name_H-M   'P 1'
#
loop_
_entity.id
_entity.type
_entity.pdbx_description
1 polymer ?
#
loop_
_entity_poly.entity_id
_entity_poly.type
_entity_poly.pdbx_seq_one_letter_code
_entity_poly.pdbx_strand_id
1 'polypeptide(L)' 'MVPTVAACIDLVVHCVRLPDGRRRVGQILSLGRRVENGIIESGMVFDTLDGRLTPSASAMPSPEKFAAAGFSVAALMGDS' A
#
# COMPACT_ATOMS: atom_id res chain seq x y z
N MET A 1 0.04 -17.11 -20.96
CA MET A 1 0.51 -16.03 -20.06
C MET A 1 -0.04 -16.32 -18.68
N VAL A 2 0.81 -16.54 -17.67
CA VAL A 2 0.37 -16.66 -16.27
C VAL A 2 -0.02 -15.24 -15.81
N PRO A 3 -1.14 -15.03 -15.08
CA PRO A 3 -1.38 -13.73 -14.46
C PRO A 3 -0.17 -13.43 -13.59
N THR A 4 0.52 -12.32 -13.88
CA THR A 4 1.71 -11.92 -13.14
C THR A 4 1.36 -11.92 -11.66
N VAL A 5 2.14 -12.61 -10.83
CA VAL A 5 1.91 -12.78 -9.37
C VAL A 5 1.55 -11.46 -8.71
N ALA A 6 2.10 -10.36 -9.20
CA ALA A 6 1.84 -9.03 -8.69
C ALA A 6 0.39 -8.51 -8.87
N ALA A 7 -0.42 -9.07 -9.77
CA ALA A 7 -1.86 -8.79 -9.83
C ALA A 7 -2.64 -9.42 -8.65
N CYS A 8 -2.05 -10.40 -7.96
CA CYS A 8 -2.59 -11.01 -6.74
C CYS A 8 -2.11 -10.31 -5.46
N ILE A 9 -1.31 -9.23 -5.57
CA ILE A 9 -0.78 -8.48 -4.45
C ILE A 9 -1.58 -7.19 -4.31
N ASP A 10 -2.03 -6.89 -3.09
CA ASP A 10 -2.81 -5.68 -2.82
C ASP A 10 -1.94 -4.52 -2.35
N LEU A 11 -0.94 -4.83 -1.53
CA LEU A 11 -0.04 -3.87 -0.89
C LEU A 11 1.41 -4.33 -1.03
N VAL A 12 2.30 -3.36 -1.24
CA VAL A 12 3.75 -3.54 -1.15
C VAL A 12 4.26 -2.70 0.00
N VAL A 13 4.90 -3.34 0.98
CA VAL A 13 5.51 -2.68 2.14
C VAL A 13 7.02 -2.65 1.95
N HIS A 14 7.57 -1.47 1.65
CA HIS A 14 9.00 -1.28 1.54
C HIS A 14 9.61 -1.02 2.92
N CYS A 15 10.30 -2.04 3.45
CA CYS A 15 11.05 -1.92 4.69
C CYS A 15 12.49 -1.50 4.42
N VAL A 16 12.98 -0.51 5.18
CA VAL A 16 14.38 -0.06 5.14
C VAL A 16 15.10 -0.46 6.40
N ARG A 17 16.40 -0.77 6.28
CA ARG A 17 17.29 -1.01 7.42
C ARG A 17 18.00 0.30 7.77
N LEU A 18 17.95 0.67 9.04
CA LEU A 18 18.63 1.85 9.58
C LEU A 18 20.09 1.54 9.90
N PRO A 19 20.95 2.58 10.07
CA PRO A 19 22.36 2.39 10.45
C PRO A 19 22.55 1.66 11.79
N ASP A 20 21.59 1.77 12.71
CA ASP A 20 21.59 1.06 13.99
C ASP A 20 21.14 -0.42 13.88
N GLY A 21 20.89 -0.90 12.67
CA GLY A 21 20.48 -2.26 12.38
C GLY A 21 18.99 -2.54 12.51
N ARG A 22 18.18 -1.61 13.05
CA ARG A 22 16.72 -1.75 13.13
C ARG A 22 16.08 -1.65 11.74
N ARG A 23 14.90 -2.24 11.58
CA ARG A 23 14.08 -2.10 10.37
C ARG A 23 12.91 -1.17 10.65
N ARG A 24 12.54 -0.36 9.67
CA ARG A 24 11.30 0.42 9.69
C ARG A 24 10.59 0.31 8.36
N VAL A 25 9.29 0.51 8.36
CA VAL A 25 8.53 0.74 7.13
C VAL A 25 8.94 2.11 6.60
N GLY A 26 9.43 2.15 5.35
CA GLY A 26 9.77 3.38 4.65
C GLY A 26 8.58 3.89 3.82
N GLN A 27 7.91 2.99 3.10
CA GLN A 27 6.78 3.35 2.24
C GLN A 27 5.81 2.17 2.15
N ILE A 28 4.53 2.48 1.89
CA ILE A 28 3.48 1.50 1.60
C ILE A 28 2.79 1.92 0.31
N LEU A 29 2.75 1.03 -0.66
CA LEU A 29 2.08 1.24 -1.93
C LEU A 29 0.88 0.31 -2.05
N SER A 30 -0.20 0.78 -2.68
CA SER A 30 -1.30 -0.04 -3.17
C SER A 30 -1.09 -0.37 -4.63
N LEU A 31 -1.42 -1.60 -5.02
CA LEU A 31 -1.39 -2.02 -6.42
C LEU A 31 -2.80 -2.03 -7.02
N GLY A 32 -2.90 -1.49 -8.23
CA GLY A 32 -4.08 -1.53 -9.06
C GLY A 32 -4.33 -2.94 -9.60
N ARG A 33 -5.56 -3.19 -10.07
CA ARG A 33 -5.96 -4.48 -10.66
C ARG A 33 -5.56 -4.60 -12.14
N ARG A 34 -5.12 -3.50 -12.76
CA ARG A 34 -4.78 -3.45 -14.19
C ARG A 34 -3.28 -3.65 -14.39
N VAL A 35 -2.94 -4.56 -15.30
CA VAL A 35 -1.60 -4.75 -15.84
C VAL A 35 -1.65 -4.38 -17.31
N GLU A 36 -0.81 -3.43 -17.72
CA GLU A 36 -0.75 -2.96 -19.09
C GLU A 36 0.70 -3.04 -19.58
N ASN A 37 0.93 -3.78 -20.66
CA ASN A 37 2.27 -4.01 -21.23
C ASN A 37 3.30 -4.51 -20.19
N GLY A 38 2.85 -5.28 -19.20
CA GLY A 38 3.69 -5.78 -18.10
C GLY A 38 3.95 -4.77 -16.97
N ILE A 39 3.38 -3.57 -17.04
CA ILE A 39 3.44 -2.54 -16.01
C ILE A 39 2.18 -2.63 -15.15
N ILE A 40 2.36 -2.57 -13.84
CA ILE A 40 1.27 -2.60 -12.86
C ILE A 40 1.08 -1.20 -12.32
N GLU A 41 -0.15 -0.73 -12.36
CA GLU A 41 -0.51 0.54 -11.72
C GLU A 41 -0.25 0.44 -10.21
N SER A 42 0.39 1.45 -9.64
CA SER A 42 0.63 1.52 -8.20
C SER A 42 0.46 2.95 -7.71
N GLY A 43 0.12 3.10 -6.45
CA GLY A 43 -0.06 4.40 -5.83
C GLY A 43 0.40 4.39 -4.37
N MET A 44 0.91 5.53 -3.90
CA MET A 44 1.43 5.65 -2.54
C MET A 44 0.29 5.77 -1.54
N VAL A 45 0.28 4.90 -0.53
CA VAL A 45 -0.65 4.92 0.61
C VAL A 45 0.02 5.59 1.81
N PHE A 46 1.30 5.29 2.04
CA PHE A 46 2.11 5.96 3.05
C PHE A 46 3.50 6.26 2.53
N ASP A 47 3.97 7.48 2.77
CA ASP A 47 5.33 7.90 2.49
C ASP A 47 6.07 8.33 3.76
N THR A 48 7.39 8.20 3.79
CA THR A 48 8.18 8.75 4.89
C THR A 48 8.51 10.20 4.62
N LEU A 49 7.89 11.10 5.38
CA LEU A 49 8.17 12.53 5.39
C LEU A 49 8.79 12.89 6.74
N ASP A 50 9.95 13.55 6.72
CA ASP A 50 10.69 13.95 7.93
C ASP A 50 10.91 12.80 8.93
N GLY A 51 11.15 11.61 8.39
CA GLY A 51 11.39 10.40 9.19
C GLY A 51 10.13 9.76 9.79
N ARG A 52 8.94 10.28 9.48
CA ARG A 52 7.65 9.75 9.92
C ARG A 52 6.86 9.17 8.75
N LEU A 53 6.37 7.95 8.93
CA LEU A 53 5.46 7.34 7.97
C LEU A 53 4.11 8.08 8.03
N THR A 54 3.77 8.76 6.95
CA THR A 54 2.64 9.69 6.85
C THR A 54 1.69 9.22 5.75
N PRO A 55 0.36 9.24 5.96
CA PRO A 55 -0.60 8.90 4.91
C PRO A 55 -0.42 9.80 3.69
N SER A 56 -0.50 9.20 2.51
CA SER A 56 -0.49 9.94 1.24
C SER A 56 -1.91 10.06 0.69
N ALA A 57 -2.25 11.22 0.12
CA ALA A 57 -3.51 11.44 -0.58
C ALA A 57 -3.54 10.80 -1.98
N SER A 58 -2.40 10.30 -2.48
CA SER A 58 -2.27 9.84 -3.86
C SER A 58 -2.95 8.51 -4.16
N ALA A 59 -3.20 7.68 -3.14
CA ALA A 59 -3.87 6.41 -3.34
C ALA A 59 -4.58 5.93 -2.07
N MET A 60 -5.82 5.49 -2.25
CA MET A 60 -6.56 4.73 -1.26
C MET A 60 -6.75 3.31 -1.79
N PRO A 61 -6.35 2.26 -1.04
CA PRO A 61 -6.60 0.90 -1.47
C PRO A 61 -8.10 0.67 -1.59
N SER A 62 -8.50 -0.17 -2.55
CA SER A 62 -9.92 -0.44 -2.86
C SER A 62 -10.71 -0.83 -1.59
N PRO A 63 -11.78 -0.09 -1.24
CA PRO A 63 -12.62 -0.39 -0.07
C PRO A 63 -13.19 -1.81 -0.07
N GLU A 64 -13.44 -2.38 -1.27
CA GLU A 64 -13.93 -3.75 -1.43
C GLU A 64 -13.00 -4.79 -0.81
N LYS A 65 -11.68 -4.58 -0.89
CA LYS A 65 -10.69 -5.51 -0.33
C LYS A 65 -10.72 -5.53 1.19
N PHE A 66 -10.87 -4.35 1.79
CA PHE A 66 -11.08 -4.24 3.23
C PHE A 66 -12.38 -4.90 3.66
N ALA A 67 -13.47 -4.64 2.93
CA ALA A 67 -14.77 -5.26 3.20
C ALA A 67 -14.72 -6.80 3.09
N ALA A 68 -14.04 -7.34 2.08
CA ALA A 68 -13.85 -8.78 1.91
C ALA A 68 -13.04 -9.42 3.07
N ALA A 69 -12.15 -8.66 3.70
CA ALA A 69 -11.41 -9.05 4.89
C ALA A 69 -12.15 -8.74 6.20
N GLY A 70 -13.40 -8.27 6.15
CA GLY A 70 -14.22 -7.96 7.32
C GLY A 70 -13.93 -6.59 7.95
N PHE A 71 -13.18 -5.72 7.27
CA PHE A 71 -12.83 -4.39 7.76
C PHE A 71 -13.69 -3.30 7.11
N SER A 72 -14.21 -2.39 7.94
CA SER A 72 -14.80 -1.12 7.48
C SER A 72 -13.74 -0.03 7.55
N VAL A 73 -13.30 0.49 6.40
CA VAL A 73 -12.32 1.58 6.32
C VAL A 73 -12.83 2.83 7.04
N ALA A 74 -14.12 3.15 6.86
CA ALA A 74 -14.75 4.29 7.53
C ALA A 74 -14.68 4.15 9.06
N ALA A 75 -14.93 2.95 9.60
CA ALA A 75 -14.83 2.69 11.04
C ALA A 75 -13.39 2.76 11.56
N LEU A 76 -12.40 2.39 10.74
CA LEU A 76 -10.97 2.40 11.10
C LEU A 76 -10.34 3.79 11.05
N MET A 77 -10.86 4.69 10.20
CA MET A 77 -10.36 6.05 10.06
C MET A 77 -10.85 6.99 11.17
N GLY A 78 -11.93 6.61 11.88
CA GLY A 78 -12.57 7.45 12.91
C GLY A 78 -13.26 8.68 12.32
N ASP A 79 -14.27 9.20 13.01
CA ASP A 79 -14.83 10.51 12.66
C ASP A 79 -13.76 11.57 12.94
N SER A 80 -13.20 12.14 11.87
CA SER A 80 -12.27 13.28 11.94
C SER A 80 -13.01 14.60 12.03
#